data_AF-A0A2V6SLL7-F1
#
_entry.id   AF-A0A2V6SLL7-F1
#
_cell.length_a   1.000
_cell.length_b   1.000
_cell.length_c   1.000
_cell.angle_alpha   90.00
_cell.angle_beta   90.00
_cell.angle_gamma   90.00
#
_symmetry.space_group_name_H-M   'P 1'
#
loop_
_entity.id
_entity.type
_entity.pdbx_description
1 polymer ?
#
loop_
_entity_poly.entity_id
_entity_poly.type
_entity_poly.pdbx_seq_one_letter_code
_entity_poly.pdbx_strand_id
1 'polypeptide(L)'
;MIKLGRLLLRIRARLVGALSPGKFDEVRQAVDRDGRWEEHVEWRISTVTSTLIERTGERGYRKYHVRVECDYVFEAHCPTLARACEVAHIYEYLVPRLWQEFGWPSWASRSKLDADSDAV
;
A
#
# COMPACT_ATOMS: atom_id res chain seq x y z
N MET A 1 -6.37 11.19 28.62
CA MET A 1 -5.89 10.02 27.85
C MET A 1 -6.54 10.00 26.47
N ILE A 2 -5.81 10.44 25.43
CA ILE A 2 -6.25 10.21 24.06
C ILE A 2 -6.03 8.73 23.79
N LYS A 3 -7.11 7.96 23.56
CA LYS A 3 -7.01 6.56 23.15
C LYS A 3 -6.10 6.50 21.92
N LEU A 4 -5.03 5.70 21.96
CA LEU A 4 -4.02 5.56 20.91
C LEU A 4 -4.63 5.46 19.49
N GLY A 5 -5.79 4.83 19.37
CA GLY A 5 -6.57 4.77 18.13
C GLY A 5 -6.99 6.13 17.53
N ARG A 6 -7.32 7.15 18.34
CA ARG A 6 -7.63 8.51 17.84
C ARG A 6 -6.39 9.28 17.41
N LEU A 7 -5.22 8.97 17.97
CA LEU A 7 -3.96 9.58 17.57
C LEU A 7 -3.51 9.03 16.21
N LEU A 8 -3.59 7.71 16.02
CA LEU A 8 -3.33 7.05 14.73
C LEU A 8 -4.32 7.51 13.65
N LEU A 9 -5.60 7.70 13.98
CA LEU A 9 -6.61 8.25 13.05
C LEU A 9 -6.34 9.71 12.66
N ARG A 10 -5.67 10.48 13.52
CA ARG A 10 -5.26 11.87 13.23
C ARG A 10 -3.97 11.93 12.42
N ILE A 11 -3.03 11.02 12.68
CA ILE A 11 -1.84 10.83 11.85
C ILE A 11 -2.24 10.40 10.44
N ARG A 12 -3.21 9.48 10.30
CA ARG A 12 -3.87 9.06 9.05
C ARG A 12 -4.36 10.25 8.21
N ALA A 13 -5.21 11.10 8.79
CA ALA A 13 -5.76 12.26 8.09
C ALA A 13 -4.70 13.30 7.69
N ARG A 14 -3.60 13.38 8.46
CA ARG A 14 -2.55 14.39 8.27
C ARG A 14 -1.45 13.95 7.30
N LEU A 15 -1.21 12.65 7.16
CA LEU A 15 -0.10 12.14 6.33
C LEU A 15 -0.56 11.58 4.98
N VAL A 16 -1.67 10.85 4.92
CA VAL A 16 -2.04 10.02 3.75
C VAL A 16 -3.28 10.56 3.03
N GLY A 17 -4.09 11.40 3.68
CA GLY A 17 -5.40 11.80 3.17
C GLY A 17 -6.44 10.68 3.33
N ALA A 18 -7.71 10.99 3.07
CA ALA A 18 -8.78 9.98 3.07
C ALA A 18 -8.92 9.37 1.68
N LEU A 19 -9.18 8.06 1.62
CA LEU A 19 -9.60 7.40 0.38
C LEU A 19 -10.84 8.13 -0.18
N SER A 20 -10.84 8.44 -1.47
CA SER A 20 -12.00 9.11 -2.07
C SER A 20 -13.22 8.18 -2.01
N PRO A 21 -14.43 8.70 -1.73
CA PRO A 21 -15.64 7.87 -1.67
C PRO A 21 -15.87 7.06 -2.95
N GLY A 22 -15.59 7.66 -4.12
CA GLY A 22 -15.74 6.98 -5.41
C GLY A 22 -14.80 5.78 -5.59
N LYS A 23 -13.57 5.86 -5.07
CA LYS A 23 -12.60 4.77 -5.17
C LYS A 23 -13.03 3.54 -4.38
N PHE A 24 -13.59 3.74 -3.19
CA PHE A 24 -14.07 2.62 -2.38
C PHE A 24 -15.19 1.84 -3.10
N ASP A 25 -16.14 2.57 -3.68
CA ASP A 25 -17.26 1.94 -4.39
C ASP A 25 -16.83 1.20 -5.66
N GLU A 26 -15.85 1.74 -6.38
CA GLU A 26 -15.22 1.08 -7.53
C GLU A 26 -14.60 -0.26 -7.14
N VAL A 27 -13.72 -0.25 -6.12
CA VAL A 27 -13.06 -1.45 -5.61
C VAL A 27 -14.10 -2.48 -5.14
N ARG A 28 -15.12 -2.03 -4.40
CA ARG A 28 -16.19 -2.89 -3.91
C ARG A 28 -16.93 -3.58 -5.05
N GLN A 29 -17.33 -2.83 -6.08
CA GLN A 29 -18.04 -3.40 -7.21
C GLN A 29 -17.20 -4.44 -7.97
N ALA A 30 -15.92 -4.15 -8.22
CA ALA A 30 -15.02 -5.08 -8.89
C ALA A 30 -14.77 -6.34 -8.05
N VAL A 31 -14.49 -6.21 -6.75
CA VAL A 31 -14.26 -7.35 -5.86
C VAL A 31 -15.53 -8.19 -5.65
N ASP A 32 -16.72 -7.59 -5.67
CA ASP A 32 -17.98 -8.32 -5.59
C ASP A 32 -18.29 -9.08 -6.89
N ARG A 33 -17.92 -8.53 -8.05
CA ARG A 33 -18.16 -9.13 -9.36
C ARG A 33 -17.13 -10.21 -9.73
N ASP A 34 -15.85 -9.88 -9.57
CA ASP A 34 -14.72 -10.64 -10.12
C ASP A 34 -13.86 -11.30 -9.03
N GLY A 35 -14.15 -11.02 -7.75
CA GLY A 35 -13.31 -11.45 -6.63
C GLY A 35 -12.01 -10.68 -6.48
N ARG A 36 -11.72 -9.75 -7.41
CA ARG A 36 -10.45 -9.02 -7.53
C ARG A 36 -10.69 -7.63 -8.10
N TRP A 37 -9.87 -6.68 -7.67
CA TRP A 37 -9.70 -5.37 -8.26
C TRP A 37 -8.21 -5.08 -8.39
N GLU A 38 -7.80 -4.48 -9.50
CA GLU A 38 -6.41 -4.14 -9.79
C GLU A 38 -6.32 -2.83 -10.55
N GLU A 39 -5.29 -2.04 -10.23
CA GLU A 39 -5.00 -0.77 -10.89
C GLU A 39 -3.50 -0.61 -11.08
N HIS A 40 -3.13 0.04 -12.17
CA HIS A 40 -1.76 0.40 -12.50
C HIS A 40 -1.68 1.90 -12.71
N VAL A 41 -0.97 2.60 -11.83
CA VAL A 41 -0.80 4.06 -11.91
C VAL A 41 0.64 4.38 -12.24
N GLU A 42 0.87 5.00 -13.39
CA GLU A 42 2.16 5.64 -13.69
C GLU A 42 2.23 6.98 -12.95
N TRP A 43 3.22 7.15 -12.08
CA TRP A 43 3.43 8.38 -11.31
C TRP A 43 4.73 9.09 -11.66
N ARG A 44 5.59 8.45 -12.45
CA ARG A 44 6.82 9.02 -13.02
C ARG A 44 7.18 8.21 -14.26
N ILE A 45 7.77 8.85 -15.27
CA ILE A 45 8.20 8.27 -16.56
C ILE A 45 8.58 6.78 -16.44
N SER A 46 7.76 5.89 -17.01
CA SER A 46 7.96 4.43 -17.04
C SER A 46 8.01 3.74 -15.66
N THR A 47 7.50 4.38 -14.63
CA THR A 47 7.40 3.87 -13.25
C THR A 47 5.95 3.69 -12.88
N VAL A 48 5.57 2.43 -12.72
CA VAL A 48 4.18 2.03 -12.46
C VAL A 48 4.07 1.42 -11.07
N THR A 49 3.11 1.91 -10.29
CA THR A 49 2.67 1.22 -9.07
C THR A 49 1.43 0.39 -9.41
N SER A 50 1.52 -0.90 -9.13
CA SER A 50 0.44 -1.86 -9.30
C SER A 50 -0.19 -2.14 -7.94
N THR A 51 -1.50 -1.89 -7.82
CA THR A 51 -2.26 -2.18 -6.60
C THR A 51 -3.27 -3.27 -6.89
N LEU A 52 -3.28 -4.29 -6.05
CA LEU A 52 -4.17 -5.44 -6.10
C LEU A 52 -4.94 -5.55 -4.78
N ILE A 53 -6.25 -5.74 -4.88
CA ILE A 53 -7.12 -6.15 -3.77
C ILE A 53 -7.96 -7.32 -4.22
N GLU A 54 -7.86 -8.46 -3.54
CA GLU A 54 -8.62 -9.67 -3.91
C GLU A 54 -9.19 -10.38 -2.68
N ARG A 55 -10.31 -11.07 -2.87
CA ARG A 55 -10.87 -11.99 -1.87
C ARG A 55 -9.98 -13.22 -1.80
N THR A 56 -9.63 -13.62 -0.60
CA THR A 56 -8.96 -14.90 -0.38
C THR A 56 -10.00 -15.99 -0.14
N GLY A 57 -9.65 -17.23 -0.51
CA GLY A 57 -10.39 -18.42 -0.09
C GLY A 57 -10.14 -18.82 1.37
N GLU A 58 -9.38 -18.02 2.13
CA GLU A 58 -8.94 -18.36 3.49
C GLU A 58 -10.07 -18.19 4.52
N ARG A 59 -10.09 -19.09 5.52
CA ARG A 59 -11.04 -19.02 6.63
C ARG A 59 -10.61 -17.96 7.66
N GLY A 60 -11.59 -17.31 8.31
CA GLY A 60 -11.34 -16.42 9.45
C GLY A 60 -11.06 -14.97 9.07
N TYR A 61 -9.99 -14.38 9.62
CA TYR A 61 -9.69 -12.94 9.58
C TYR A 61 -8.84 -12.50 8.37
N ARG A 62 -8.51 -13.40 7.44
CA ARG A 62 -7.62 -13.12 6.30
C ARG A 62 -8.35 -13.02 4.97
N LYS A 63 -9.59 -12.53 4.97
CA LYS A 63 -10.54 -12.58 3.84
C LYS A 63 -10.13 -11.80 2.60
N TYR A 64 -9.25 -10.82 2.73
CA TYR A 64 -8.80 -9.98 1.64
C TYR A 64 -7.28 -9.94 1.62
N HIS A 65 -6.70 -10.12 0.46
CA HIS A 65 -5.28 -9.93 0.22
C HIS A 65 -5.09 -8.59 -0.48
N VAL A 66 -4.11 -7.82 -0.01
CA VAL A 66 -3.70 -6.54 -0.59
C VAL A 66 -2.24 -6.66 -0.97
N ARG A 67 -1.91 -6.27 -2.20
CA ARG A 67 -0.54 -6.15 -2.68
C ARG A 67 -0.37 -4.81 -3.38
N VAL A 68 0.65 -4.05 -3.01
CA VAL A 68 1.09 -2.85 -3.73
C VAL A 68 2.52 -3.08 -4.15
N GLU A 69 2.78 -2.98 -5.45
CA GLU A 69 4.03 -3.36 -6.08
C GLU A 69 4.57 -2.23 -6.96
N CYS A 70 5.85 -1.92 -6.75
CA CYS A 70 6.69 -1.10 -7.62
C CYS A 70 8.12 -1.64 -7.45
N ASP A 71 9.06 -0.83 -6.95
CA ASP A 71 10.37 -1.32 -6.47
C ASP A 71 10.27 -2.09 -5.16
N TYR A 72 9.20 -1.82 -4.40
CA TYR A 72 8.88 -2.48 -3.15
C TYR A 72 7.62 -3.31 -3.34
N VAL A 73 7.53 -4.41 -2.61
CA VAL A 73 6.31 -5.22 -2.52
C VAL A 73 5.79 -5.12 -1.09
N PHE A 74 4.62 -4.50 -0.93
CA PHE A 74 3.91 -4.44 0.34
C PHE A 74 2.69 -5.33 0.28
N GLU A 75 2.61 -6.29 1.20
CA GLU A 75 1.52 -7.27 1.24
C GLU A 75 0.87 -7.33 2.64
N ALA A 76 -0.45 -7.49 2.66
CA ALA A 76 -1.20 -7.65 3.89
C ALA A 76 -2.49 -8.47 3.68
N HIS A 77 -2.86 -9.23 4.71
CA HIS A 77 -4.17 -9.86 4.79
C HIS A 77 -5.10 -9.08 5.73
N CYS A 78 -6.26 -8.71 5.21
CA CYS A 78 -7.24 -7.87 5.89
C CYS A 78 -8.56 -8.62 6.15
N PRO A 79 -9.22 -8.37 7.28
CA PRO A 79 -10.50 -9.03 7.60
C PRO A 79 -11.69 -8.42 6.87
N THR A 80 -11.57 -7.17 6.39
CA THR A 80 -12.64 -6.44 5.70
C THR A 80 -12.10 -5.68 4.51
N LEU A 81 -12.95 -5.46 3.50
CA LEU A 81 -12.59 -4.69 2.30
C LEU A 81 -12.20 -3.25 2.64
N ALA A 82 -12.91 -2.59 3.57
CA ALA A 82 -12.57 -1.24 4.01
C ALA A 82 -11.16 -1.14 4.60
N ARG A 83 -10.71 -2.17 5.34
CA ARG A 83 -9.34 -2.22 5.85
C ARG A 83 -8.34 -2.50 4.74
N ALA A 84 -8.71 -3.35 3.77
CA ALA A 84 -7.88 -3.63 2.60
C ALA A 84 -7.62 -2.35 1.79
N CYS A 85 -8.66 -1.57 1.47
CA CYS A 85 -8.51 -0.28 0.78
C CYS A 85 -7.66 0.72 1.57
N GLU A 86 -7.84 0.79 2.89
CA GLU A 86 -7.03 1.69 3.73
C GLU A 86 -5.55 1.27 3.74
N VAL A 87 -5.26 -0.03 3.81
CA VAL A 87 -3.88 -0.53 3.77
C VAL A 87 -3.24 -0.28 2.40
N ALA A 88 -3.98 -0.52 1.31
CA ALA A 88 -3.53 -0.20 -0.05
C ALA A 88 -3.16 1.29 -0.17
N HIS A 89 -4.05 2.18 0.27
CA HIS A 89 -3.84 3.63 0.24
C HIS A 89 -2.59 4.07 1.04
N ILE A 90 -2.33 3.43 2.18
CA ILE A 90 -1.10 3.67 2.97
C ILE A 90 0.13 3.21 2.19
N TYR A 91 0.10 2.02 1.60
CA TYR A 91 1.23 1.48 0.84
C TYR A 91 1.53 2.30 -0.42
N GLU A 92 0.51 2.72 -1.15
CA GLU A 92 0.62 3.64 -2.31
C GLU A 92 1.28 4.96 -1.92
N TYR A 93 0.95 5.51 -0.74
CA TYR A 93 1.60 6.71 -0.23
C TYR A 93 3.08 6.49 0.14
N LEU A 94 3.44 5.30 0.62
CA LEU A 94 4.81 4.99 1.02
C LEU A 94 5.75 4.87 -0.17
N VAL A 95 5.30 4.32 -1.32
CA VAL A 95 6.14 4.10 -2.50
C VAL A 95 6.92 5.37 -2.93
N PRO A 96 6.28 6.51 -3.27
CA PRO A 96 7.01 7.70 -3.68
C PRO A 96 7.81 8.34 -2.55
N ARG A 97 7.43 8.11 -1.29
CA ARG A 97 8.16 8.63 -0.12
C ARG A 97 9.48 7.90 0.12
N LEU A 98 9.46 6.58 0.04
CA LEU A 98 10.66 5.77 0.15
C LEU A 98 11.64 6.08 -0.99
N TRP A 99 11.10 6.25 -2.21
CA TRP A 99 11.90 6.74 -3.32
C TRP A 99 12.52 8.13 -3.06
N GLN A 100 11.75 9.09 -2.52
CA GLN A 100 12.28 10.42 -2.20
C GLN A 100 13.40 10.39 -1.15
N GLU A 101 13.25 9.55 -0.13
CA GLU A 101 14.18 9.46 1.00
C GLU A 101 15.46 8.68 0.62
N PHE A 102 15.29 7.50 0.03
CA PHE A 102 16.39 6.56 -0.18
C PHE A 102 16.89 6.54 -1.64
N GLY A 103 16.13 7.09 -2.58
CA GLY A 103 16.38 6.98 -4.00
C GLY A 103 15.94 5.63 -4.57
N TRP A 104 16.31 5.37 -5.82
CA TRP A 104 16.02 4.09 -6.48
C TRP A 104 16.89 2.97 -5.91
N PRO A 105 16.40 1.73 -5.74
CA PRO A 105 17.26 0.55 -5.66
C PRO A 105 17.86 0.27 -7.05
N SER A 106 18.80 1.12 -7.47
CA SER A 106 19.49 1.05 -8.75
C SER A 106 20.99 0.91 -8.54
N TRP A 107 21.71 0.55 -9.60
CA TRP A 107 23.18 0.60 -9.67
C TRP A 107 23.75 1.91 -9.10
N ALA A 108 23.05 3.04 -9.29
CA ALA A 108 23.52 4.37 -8.92
C ALA A 108 23.37 4.67 -7.42
N SER A 109 22.57 3.88 -6.71
CA SER A 109 22.31 4.02 -5.27
C SER A 109 22.94 2.88 -4.46
N ARG A 110 23.75 2.02 -5.09
CA ARG A 110 24.39 0.87 -4.45
C ARG A 110 25.19 1.25 -3.20
N SER A 111 25.87 2.39 -3.24
CA SER A 111 26.63 2.95 -2.12
C SER A 111 25.78 3.35 -0.90
N LYS A 112 24.45 3.42 -1.03
CA LYS A 112 23.52 3.68 0.08
C LYS A 112 22.86 2.40 0.64
N LEU A 113 22.99 1.27 -0.05
CA LEU A 113 22.44 -0.02 0.38
C LEU A 113 23.41 -0.77 1.30
N ASP A 114 24.72 -0.58 1.08
CA ASP A 114 25.79 -1.39 1.72
C ASP A 114 26.47 -0.69 2.92
N ALA A 115 26.12 0.57 3.26
CA ALA A 115 26.79 1.31 4.34
C ALA A 115 26.56 0.74 5.76
N ASP A 116 25.60 -0.17 5.92
CA ASP A 116 25.25 -0.83 7.19
C ASP A 116 25.60 -2.34 7.21
N SER A 117 26.08 -2.92 6.09
CA SER A 117 26.39 -4.36 6.03
C SER A 117 27.80 -4.74 6.49
N ASP A 118 28.68 -3.76 6.66
CA ASP A 118 30.09 -3.98 7.04
C ASP A 118 30.38 -3.74 8.53
N ALA A 119 29.32 -3.60 9.35
CA ALA A 119 29.42 -3.50 10.81
C ALA A 119 29.08 -4.84 11.50
N VAL A 120 29.80 -5.92 11.15
CA VAL A 120 29.87 -7.16 11.95
C VAL A 120 31.31 -7.68 11.98
#